data_AF-A0A944WNE7-F1
#
_entry.id   AF-A0A944WNE7-F1
#
_cell.length_a   1.000
_cell.length_b   1.000
_cell.length_c   1.000
_cell.angle_alpha   90.00
_cell.angle_beta   90.00
_cell.angle_gamma   90.00
#
_symmetry.space_group_name_H-M   'P 1'
#
loop_
_entity.id
_entity.type
_entity.pdbx_description
1 polymer ?
#
loop_
_entity_poly.entity_id
_entity_poly.type
_entity_poly.pdbx_seq_one_letter_code
_entity_poly.pdbx_strand_id
1 'polypeptide(L)'
;MIEIDLTVWQFVRIMVELERRKSRSLAYKLWQGAWEELDGRLDALRAGNKMDEFSNLMMNQEVSLQAEKIHLTEAAEAAERVISVIGKTLSKTRDTKAKDELMFEQAELSEVNNRLKMIARNLPS
;
A
#
# COMPACT_ATOMS: atom_id res chain seq x y z
N MET A 1 -6.44 -18.43 6.98
CA MET A 1 -5.45 -17.45 6.51
C MET A 1 -5.23 -17.68 5.02
N ILE A 2 -5.07 -16.61 4.25
CA ILE A 2 -4.75 -16.65 2.82
C ILE A 2 -3.50 -15.80 2.57
N GLU A 3 -2.88 -15.99 1.42
CA GLU A 3 -1.80 -15.14 0.94
C GLU A 3 -2.33 -14.10 -0.05
N ILE A 4 -1.82 -12.88 0.03
CA ILE A 4 -2.01 -11.82 -0.96
C ILE A 4 -0.67 -11.22 -1.34
N ASP A 5 -0.52 -10.82 -2.59
CA ASP A 5 0.66 -10.12 -3.07
C ASP A 5 0.31 -8.67 -3.37
N LEU A 6 1.14 -7.75 -2.88
CA LEU A 6 1.06 -6.32 -3.19
C LEU A 6 2.40 -5.87 -3.72
N THR A 7 2.41 -5.03 -4.76
CA THR A 7 3.66 -4.34 -5.11
C THR A 7 4.14 -3.52 -3.92
N VAL A 8 5.45 -3.35 -3.78
CA VAL A 8 6.07 -2.66 -2.65
C VAL A 8 5.47 -1.28 -2.45
N TRP A 9 5.29 -0.49 -3.51
CA TRP A 9 4.73 0.87 -3.38
C TRP A 9 3.27 0.86 -2.90
N GLN A 10 2.45 -0.11 -3.34
CA GLN A 10 1.07 -0.28 -2.85
C GLN A 10 1.07 -0.65 -1.37
N PHE A 11 1.93 -1.58 -0.96
CA PHE A 11 2.08 -2.00 0.43
C PHE A 11 2.53 -0.82 1.32
N VAL A 12 3.52 -0.04 0.89
CA VAL A 12 3.98 1.17 1.60
C VAL A 12 2.83 2.16 1.80
N ARG A 13 2.07 2.48 0.73
CA ARG A 13 0.94 3.42 0.82
C ARG A 13 -0.12 2.95 1.83
N ILE A 14 -0.42 1.66 1.84
CA ILE A 14 -1.39 1.06 2.77
C ILE A 14 -0.84 1.08 4.20
N MET A 15 0.40 0.63 4.42
CA MET A 15 1.01 0.56 5.75
C MET A 15 1.16 1.92 6.41
N VAL A 16 1.56 2.95 5.68
CA VAL A 16 1.61 4.34 6.19
C VAL A 16 0.25 4.80 6.68
N GLU A 17 -0.83 4.44 5.99
CA GLU A 17 -2.19 4.81 6.42
C GLU A 17 -2.68 3.95 7.60
N LEU A 18 -2.29 2.67 7.67
CA LEU A 18 -2.59 1.80 8.81
C LEU A 18 -1.83 2.22 10.07
N GLU A 19 -0.58 2.68 9.93
CA GLU A 19 0.29 3.10 11.03
C GLU A 19 -0.34 4.26 11.83
N ARG A 20 -1.04 5.17 11.14
CA ARG A 20 -1.81 6.26 11.78
C ARG A 20 -2.84 5.76 12.79
N ARG A 21 -3.23 4.48 12.71
CA ARG A 21 -4.18 3.80 13.59
C ARG A 21 -3.58 2.53 14.24
N LYS A 22 -2.24 2.44 14.35
CA LYS A 22 -1.51 1.24 14.76
C LYS A 22 -1.98 0.57 16.06
N SER A 23 -2.49 1.33 17.02
CA SER A 23 -3.00 0.77 18.27
C SER A 23 -4.23 -0.13 18.08
N ARG A 24 -5.05 0.18 17.07
CA ARG A 24 -6.33 -0.50 16.78
C ARG A 24 -6.29 -1.40 15.54
N SER A 25 -5.36 -1.16 14.61
CA SER A 25 -5.27 -1.96 13.39
C SER A 25 -4.66 -3.34 13.66
N LEU A 26 -5.42 -4.39 13.33
CA LEU A 26 -4.92 -5.76 13.35
C LEU A 26 -4.02 -6.05 12.15
N ALA A 27 -4.33 -5.48 10.98
CA ALA A 27 -3.50 -5.61 9.78
C ALA A 27 -2.10 -5.04 10.00
N TYR A 28 -2.01 -3.85 10.62
CA TYR A 28 -0.71 -3.24 10.96
C TYR A 28 0.12 -4.17 11.85
N LYS A 29 -0.49 -4.71 12.91
CA LYS A 29 0.20 -5.59 13.86
C LYS A 29 0.68 -6.87 13.20
N LEU A 30 -0.15 -7.47 12.34
CA LEU A 30 0.20 -8.69 11.61
C LEU A 30 1.35 -8.47 10.62
N TRP A 31 1.33 -7.35 9.91
CA TRP A 31 2.29 -7.04 8.84
C TRP A 31 3.48 -6.21 9.32
N GLN A 32 3.59 -5.92 10.62
CA GLN A 32 4.63 -5.06 11.18
C GLN A 32 6.04 -5.58 10.86
N GLY A 33 6.27 -6.90 10.96
CA GLY A 33 7.57 -7.47 10.64
C GLY A 33 7.98 -7.25 9.17
N ALA A 34 7.06 -7.50 8.23
CA ALA A 34 7.30 -7.25 6.81
C ALA A 34 7.49 -5.75 6.51
N TRP A 35 6.77 -4.89 7.24
CA TRP A 35 6.90 -3.43 7.15
C TRP A 35 8.27 -2.94 7.61
N GLU A 36 8.73 -3.36 8.79
CA GLU A 36 10.04 -2.97 9.34
C GLU A 36 11.21 -3.49 8.50
N GLU A 37 11.11 -4.73 7.97
CA GLU A 37 12.13 -5.27 7.07
C GLU A 37 12.22 -4.46 5.77
N LEU A 38 11.07 -4.16 5.16
CA LEU A 38 11.01 -3.39 3.94
C LEU A 38 11.52 -1.96 4.15
N ASP A 39 11.10 -1.29 5.23
CA ASP A 39 11.53 0.07 5.56
C ASP A 39 13.06 0.14 5.72
N GLY A 40 13.66 -0.82 6.43
CA GLY A 40 15.11 -0.94 6.55
C GLY A 40 15.83 -1.15 5.21
N ARG A 41 15.25 -1.95 4.30
CA ARG A 41 15.80 -2.14 2.94
C ARG A 41 15.72 -0.86 2.11
N LEU A 42 14.59 -0.15 2.16
CA LEU A 42 14.39 1.12 1.46
C LEU A 42 15.36 2.19 1.96
N ASP A 43 15.56 2.28 3.28
CA ASP A 43 16.49 3.20 3.91
C ASP A 43 17.94 2.90 3.54
N ALA A 44 18.33 1.62 3.51
CA ALA A 44 19.67 1.21 3.07
C ALA A 44 19.95 1.61 1.61
N LEU A 45 18.98 1.42 0.71
CA LEU A 45 19.11 1.82 -0.69
C LEU A 45 19.20 3.34 -0.84
N ARG A 46 18.40 4.09 -0.07
CA ARG A 46 18.43 5.55 -0.05
C ARG A 46 19.78 6.07 0.48
N ALA A 47 20.27 5.52 1.58
CA ALA A 47 21.56 5.88 2.18
C ALA A 47 22.74 5.55 1.25
N GLY A 48 22.64 4.47 0.47
CA GLY A 48 23.63 4.08 -0.53
C GLY A 48 23.55 4.87 -1.85
N ASN A 49 22.62 5.82 -2.00
CA ASN A 49 22.34 6.55 -3.24
C ASN A 49 22.02 5.63 -4.45
N LYS A 50 21.41 4.47 -4.19
CA LYS A 50 21.08 3.45 -5.20
C LYS A 50 19.68 3.66 -5.76
N MET A 51 19.47 4.77 -6.46
CA MET A 51 18.13 5.19 -6.90
C MET A 51 17.46 4.23 -7.88
N ASP A 52 18.24 3.58 -8.75
CA ASP A 52 17.70 2.58 -9.70
C ASP A 52 17.22 1.33 -8.97
N GLU A 53 17.99 0.83 -8.01
CA GLU A 53 17.59 -0.31 -7.17
C GLU A 53 16.37 0.04 -6.30
N PHE A 54 16.32 1.27 -5.77
CA PHE A 54 15.17 1.77 -5.01
C PHE A 54 13.90 1.81 -5.87
N SER A 55 13.98 2.38 -7.07
CA SER A 55 12.86 2.44 -8.01
C SER A 55 12.40 1.04 -8.41
N ASN A 56 13.34 0.14 -8.71
CA ASN A 56 13.03 -1.25 -9.04
C ASN A 56 12.36 -1.99 -7.87
N LEU A 57 12.84 -1.78 -6.63
CA LEU A 57 12.20 -2.35 -5.44
C LEU A 57 10.77 -1.83 -5.29
N MET A 58 10.55 -0.53 -5.41
CA MET A 58 9.24 0.08 -5.26
C MET A 58 8.24 -0.37 -6.33
N MET A 59 8.67 -0.44 -7.59
CA MET A 59 7.76 -0.60 -8.73
C MET A 59 7.58 -2.03 -9.20
N ASN A 60 8.60 -2.89 -9.05
CA ASN A 60 8.66 -4.21 -9.71
C ASN A 60 8.74 -5.39 -8.74
N GLN A 61 8.81 -5.14 -7.43
CA GLN A 61 8.84 -6.20 -6.43
C GLN A 61 7.51 -6.23 -5.67
N GLU A 62 7.16 -7.42 -5.21
CA GLU A 62 5.96 -7.67 -4.43
C GLU A 62 6.31 -8.11 -3.01
N VAL A 63 5.39 -7.85 -2.10
CA VAL A 63 5.39 -8.32 -0.72
C VAL A 63 4.23 -9.29 -0.57
N SER A 64 4.56 -10.54 -0.29
CA SER A 64 3.58 -11.58 0.03
C SER A 64 3.17 -11.48 1.49
N LEU A 65 1.87 -11.34 1.74
CA LEU A 65 1.30 -11.10 3.05
C LEU A 65 0.28 -12.16 3.39
N GLN A 66 0.41 -12.70 4.59
CA GLN A 66 -0.62 -13.55 5.17
C GLN A 66 -1.75 -12.68 5.71
N ALA A 67 -3.00 -13.05 5.42
CA ALA A 67 -4.16 -12.26 5.77
C ALA A 67 -5.38 -13.11 6.15
N GLU A 68 -6.26 -12.48 6.91
CA GLU A 68 -7.60 -12.98 7.19
C GLU A 68 -8.59 -11.90 6.77
N LYS A 69 -9.87 -12.22 6.77
CA LYS A 69 -10.94 -11.31 6.35
C LYS A 69 -10.84 -9.93 7.01
N ILE A 70 -10.57 -9.87 8.31
CA ILE A 70 -10.44 -8.59 9.03
C ILE A 70 -9.23 -7.77 8.54
N HIS A 71 -8.09 -8.42 8.29
CA HIS A 71 -6.88 -7.76 7.80
C HIS A 71 -7.11 -7.16 6.40
N LEU A 72 -7.78 -7.90 5.52
CA LEU A 72 -8.13 -7.45 4.17
C LEU A 72 -9.10 -6.27 4.20
N THR A 73 -10.09 -6.30 5.09
CA THR A 73 -11.04 -5.18 5.26
C THR A 73 -10.31 -3.92 5.73
N GLU A 74 -9.45 -4.01 6.75
CA GLU A 74 -8.67 -2.86 7.21
C GLU A 74 -7.76 -2.28 6.12
N ALA A 75 -7.11 -3.15 5.34
CA ALA A 75 -6.25 -2.75 4.23
C ALA A 75 -7.04 -2.08 3.09
N ALA A 76 -8.23 -2.60 2.75
CA ALA A 76 -9.12 -1.98 1.78
C ALA A 76 -9.57 -0.58 2.23
N GLU A 77 -9.97 -0.43 3.50
CA GLU A 77 -10.34 0.88 4.05
C GLU A 77 -9.15 1.85 4.08
N ALA A 78 -7.93 1.37 4.33
CA ALA A 78 -6.72 2.17 4.25
C ALA A 78 -6.47 2.64 2.80
N ALA A 79 -6.54 1.73 1.83
CA ALA A 79 -6.42 2.08 0.42
C ALA A 79 -7.47 3.11 -0.01
N GLU A 80 -8.73 2.95 0.43
CA GLU A 80 -9.80 3.92 0.16
C GLU A 80 -9.51 5.32 0.71
N ARG A 81 -8.93 5.42 1.92
CA ARG A 81 -8.50 6.71 2.48
C ARG A 81 -7.37 7.33 1.65
N VAL A 82 -6.39 6.54 1.22
CA VAL A 82 -5.30 7.02 0.36
C VAL A 82 -5.84 7.53 -0.99
N ILE A 83 -6.71 6.76 -1.65
CA ILE A 83 -7.37 7.15 -2.91
C ILE A 83 -8.12 8.47 -2.75
N SER A 84 -8.83 8.65 -1.64
CA SER A 84 -9.55 9.90 -1.34
C SER A 84 -8.59 11.09 -1.18
N VAL A 85 -7.45 10.89 -0.51
CA VAL A 85 -6.42 11.93 -0.37
C VAL A 85 -5.81 12.27 -1.73
N ILE A 86 -5.47 11.27 -2.55
CA ILE A 86 -4.94 11.48 -3.91
C ILE A 86 -5.95 12.27 -4.76
N GLY A 87 -7.24 11.91 -4.73
CA GLY A 87 -8.28 12.63 -5.45
C GLY A 87 -8.40 14.11 -5.03
N LYS A 88 -8.31 14.39 -3.73
CA LYS A 88 -8.26 15.77 -3.22
C LYS A 88 -7.02 16.51 -3.71
N THR A 89 -5.85 15.86 -3.74
CA THR A 89 -4.61 16.44 -4.27
C THR A 89 -4.72 16.72 -5.77
N LEU A 90 -5.20 15.76 -6.56
CA LEU A 90 -5.42 15.89 -8.01
C LEU A 90 -6.24 17.12 -8.39
N SER A 91 -7.31 17.41 -7.65
CA SER A 91 -8.14 18.60 -7.88
C SER A 91 -7.41 19.94 -7.72
N LYS A 92 -6.28 19.94 -6.98
CA LYS A 92 -5.49 21.14 -6.67
C LYS A 92 -4.20 21.21 -7.49
N THR A 93 -3.70 20.08 -7.97
CA THR A 93 -2.49 20.00 -8.78
C THR A 93 -2.72 20.72 -10.12
N ARG A 94 -1.75 21.54 -10.55
CA ARG A 94 -1.78 22.22 -11.86
C ARG A 94 -0.75 21.65 -12.84
N ASP A 95 0.33 21.08 -12.33
CA ASP A 95 1.36 20.44 -13.13
C ASP A 95 0.83 19.14 -13.77
N THR A 96 0.97 19.03 -15.09
CA THR A 96 0.42 17.89 -15.85
C THR A 96 1.14 16.59 -15.51
N LYS A 97 2.47 16.61 -15.37
CA LYS A 97 3.25 15.41 -15.06
C LYS A 97 2.86 14.85 -13.69
N ALA A 98 2.81 15.71 -12.67
CA ALA A 98 2.37 15.33 -11.34
C ALA A 98 0.90 14.85 -11.32
N LYS A 99 0.04 15.37 -12.20
CA LYS A 99 -1.32 14.82 -12.36
C LYS A 99 -1.30 13.41 -12.90
N ASP A 100 -0.55 13.15 -13.96
CA ASP A 100 -0.50 11.83 -14.60
C ASP A 100 0.01 10.77 -13.61
N GLU A 101 1.06 11.10 -12.85
CA GLU A 101 1.59 10.23 -11.77
C GLU A 101 0.54 9.95 -10.69
N LEU A 102 -0.14 10.98 -10.20
CA LEU A 102 -1.20 10.82 -9.19
C LEU A 102 -2.41 10.06 -9.72
N MET A 103 -2.78 10.23 -10.99
CA MET A 103 -3.87 9.48 -11.64
C MET A 103 -3.52 8.00 -11.76
N PHE A 104 -2.27 7.69 -12.13
CA PHE A 104 -1.77 6.33 -12.15
C PHE A 104 -1.84 5.69 -10.75
N GLU A 105 -1.29 6.36 -9.73
CA GLU A 105 -1.36 5.86 -8.35
C GLU A 105 -2.81 5.65 -7.88
N GLN A 106 -3.71 6.58 -8.22
CA GLN A 106 -5.13 6.48 -7.86
C GLN A 106 -5.81 5.28 -8.50
N ALA A 107 -5.55 5.03 -9.79
CA ALA A 107 -6.15 3.92 -10.54
C ALA A 107 -5.69 2.57 -9.98
N GLU A 108 -4.37 2.40 -9.82
CA GLU A 108 -3.77 1.18 -9.30
C GLU A 108 -4.23 0.87 -7.87
N LEU A 109 -4.26 1.86 -6.97
CA LEU A 109 -4.78 1.66 -5.62
C LEU A 109 -6.27 1.34 -5.61
N SER A 110 -7.05 1.87 -6.57
CA SER A 110 -8.47 1.53 -6.72
C SER A 110 -8.66 0.07 -7.13
N GLU A 111 -7.81 -0.45 -8.01
CA GLU A 111 -7.80 -1.88 -8.35
C GLU A 111 -7.47 -2.74 -7.13
N VAL A 112 -6.41 -2.40 -6.39
CA VAL A 112 -6.04 -3.09 -5.15
C VAL A 112 -7.19 -3.08 -4.15
N ASN A 113 -7.82 -1.93 -3.91
CA ASN A 113 -8.95 -1.79 -2.99
C ASN A 113 -10.12 -2.71 -3.39
N ASN A 114 -10.49 -2.71 -4.66
CA ASN A 114 -11.56 -3.57 -5.17
C ASN A 114 -11.21 -5.06 -5.01
N ARG A 115 -9.96 -5.44 -5.31
CA ARG A 115 -9.47 -6.81 -5.14
C ARG A 115 -9.52 -7.25 -3.68
N LEU A 116 -9.04 -6.43 -2.75
CA LEU A 116 -9.08 -6.71 -1.31
C LEU A 116 -10.53 -6.89 -0.81
N LYS A 117 -11.44 -5.99 -1.20
CA LYS A 117 -12.87 -6.10 -0.86
C LYS A 117 -13.50 -7.38 -1.40
N MET A 118 -13.19 -7.74 -2.65
CA MET A 118 -13.70 -8.95 -3.29
C MET A 118 -13.22 -10.21 -2.55
N ILE A 119 -11.93 -10.30 -2.24
CA ILE A 119 -11.37 -11.44 -1.51
C ILE A 119 -11.99 -11.53 -0.11
N ALA A 120 -12.03 -10.42 0.64
CA ALA A 120 -12.61 -10.38 1.98
C ALA A 120 -14.08 -10.83 2.00
N ARG A 121 -14.87 -10.42 1.01
CA ARG A 121 -16.28 -10.84 0.87
C ARG A 121 -16.44 -12.35 0.68
N ASN A 122 -15.50 -12.97 -0.03
CA ASN A 122 -15.54 -14.39 -0.36
C ASN A 122 -14.96 -15.28 0.75
N LEU A 123 -14.30 -14.71 1.76
CA LEU A 123 -13.82 -15.47 2.92
C LEU A 123 -14.95 -15.75 3.92
N PRO A 124 -15.04 -16.99 4.46
CA PRO A 124 -15.93 -17.30 5.56
C PRO A 124 -15.61 -16.42 6.76
N SER A 125 -16.64 -16.10 7.54
CA SER A 125 -16.52 -15.30 8.76
C SER A 125 -15.86 -16.07 9.89
#